data_AF-A0A920VMY3-F1
#
_entry.id   AF-A0A920VMY3-F1
#
_cell.length_a   1.000
_cell.length_b   1.000
_cell.length_c   1.000
_cell.angle_alpha   90.00
_cell.angle_beta   90.00
_cell.angle_gamma   90.00
#
_symmetry.space_group_name_H-M   'P 1'
#
loop_
_entity.id
_entity.type
_entity.pdbx_description
1 polymer ?
#
loop_
_entity_poly.entity_id
_entity_poly.type
_entity_poly.pdbx_seq_one_letter_code
_entity_poly.pdbx_strand_id
1 'polypeptide(L)'
;MKRYPPELFSSEILQEAIAMAEEVKFASIHPLDGGRCDPVFAPFVCSRYNGSAVFLGHLVRSNPLLECCPATPLPCRLVFQAADGYISPSVTRKNRKAARSYRPGTMSPASSWAHLRKSPTRS
;
A
#
# COMPACT_ATOMS: atom_id res chain seq x y z
N MET A 1 -4.93 -5.68 26.16
CA MET A 1 -5.31 -4.51 25.35
C MET A 1 -5.89 -5.00 24.02
N LYS A 2 -7.05 -4.49 23.57
CA LYS A 2 -7.56 -4.80 22.23
C LYS A 2 -6.70 -4.05 21.20
N ARG A 3 -6.03 -4.77 20.30
CA ARG A 3 -5.25 -4.17 19.20
C ARG A 3 -6.19 -3.48 18.22
N TYR A 4 -5.81 -2.27 17.80
CA TYR A 4 -6.40 -1.59 16.66
C TYR A 4 -5.37 -1.57 15.53
N PRO A 5 -5.77 -1.86 14.27
CA PRO A 5 -7.11 -2.32 13.87
C PRO A 5 -7.43 -3.71 14.47
N PRO A 6 -8.72 -4.05 14.67
CA PRO A 6 -9.10 -5.40 15.09
C PRO A 6 -8.51 -6.45 14.15
N GLU A 7 -8.11 -7.62 14.67
CA GLU A 7 -7.42 -8.67 13.89
C GLU A 7 -8.18 -9.10 12.63
N LEU A 8 -9.51 -9.01 12.66
CA LEU A 8 -10.38 -9.29 11.52
C LEU A 8 -10.15 -8.36 10.30
N PHE A 9 -9.52 -7.21 10.54
CA PHE A 9 -9.19 -6.18 9.55
C PHE A 9 -7.68 -6.07 9.32
N SER A 10 -6.87 -6.98 9.87
CA SER A 10 -5.45 -7.07 9.60
C SER A 10 -5.13 -8.35 8.84
N SER A 11 -4.36 -8.24 7.77
CA SER A 11 -3.82 -9.39 7.05
C SER A 11 -2.33 -9.17 6.81
N GLU A 12 -1.56 -10.24 6.99
CA GLU A 12 -0.13 -10.30 6.67
C GLU A 12 0.12 -11.06 5.35
N ILE A 13 -0.94 -11.46 4.65
CA ILE A 13 -0.86 -12.25 3.43
C ILE A 13 -0.45 -11.35 2.27
N LEU A 14 0.78 -11.53 1.77
CA LEU A 14 1.35 -10.72 0.69
C LEU A 14 0.47 -10.69 -0.57
N GLN A 15 -0.16 -11.80 -0.94
CA GLN A 15 -1.00 -11.85 -2.15
C GLN A 15 -2.25 -10.97 -2.05
N GLU A 16 -2.84 -10.85 -0.85
CA GLU A 16 -3.98 -9.95 -0.62
C GLU A 16 -3.54 -8.49 -0.72
N ALA A 17 -2.37 -8.16 -0.18
CA ALA A 17 -1.78 -6.83 -0.31
C ALA A 17 -1.47 -6.46 -1.77
N ILE A 18 -0.94 -7.40 -2.56
CA ILE A 18 -0.69 -7.18 -4.00
C ILE A 18 -2.00 -6.99 -4.76
N ALA A 19 -3.01 -7.83 -4.50
CA ALA A 19 -4.31 -7.72 -5.16
C ALA A 19 -4.97 -6.36 -4.89
N MET A 20 -4.88 -5.86 -3.65
CA MET A 20 -5.32 -4.50 -3.34
C MET A 20 -4.53 -3.43 -4.08
N ALA A 21 -3.20 -3.55 -4.10
CA ALA A 21 -2.36 -2.59 -4.78
C ALA A 21 -2.64 -2.53 -6.30
N GLU A 22 -2.97 -3.67 -6.90
CA GLU A 22 -3.41 -3.81 -8.30
C GLU A 22 -4.78 -3.12 -8.57
N GLU A 23 -5.66 -3.10 -7.57
CA GLU A 23 -6.97 -2.41 -7.64
C GLU A 23 -6.84 -0.89 -7.42
N VAL A 24 -6.18 -0.48 -6.34
CA VAL A 24 -6.08 0.92 -5.93
C VAL A 24 -5.15 1.71 -6.85
N LYS A 25 -4.04 1.12 -7.30
CA LYS A 25 -3.04 1.68 -8.22
C LYS A 25 -2.39 3.00 -7.80
N PHE A 26 -2.81 3.61 -6.70
CA PHE A 26 -2.29 4.86 -6.18
C PHE A 26 -1.84 4.66 -4.74
N ALA A 27 -0.59 5.01 -4.45
CA ALA A 27 -0.02 4.83 -3.12
C ALA A 27 0.75 6.06 -2.67
N SER A 28 0.94 6.16 -1.36
CA SER A 28 1.98 7.02 -0.78
C SER A 28 3.26 6.21 -0.58
N ILE A 29 4.38 6.83 -0.92
CA ILE A 29 5.73 6.32 -0.73
C ILE A 29 6.27 6.95 0.55
N HIS A 30 6.63 6.12 1.53
CA HIS A 30 7.20 6.55 2.81
C HIS A 30 8.65 6.06 2.88
N PRO A 31 9.64 6.90 2.56
CA PRO A 31 11.05 6.55 2.73
C PRO A 31 11.39 6.20 4.18
N LEU A 32 12.30 5.24 4.35
CA LEU A 32 12.95 5.00 5.65
C LEU A 32 14.28 5.76 5.73
N ASP A 33 14.21 7.07 5.52
CA ASP A 33 15.37 7.97 5.52
C ASP A 33 15.59 8.71 6.86
N GLY A 34 14.83 8.33 7.88
CA GLY A 34 14.81 9.02 9.18
C GLY A 34 13.94 10.28 9.20
N GLY A 35 13.01 10.44 8.26
CA GLY A 35 12.06 11.57 8.20
C GLY A 35 12.63 12.78 7.45
N ARG A 36 13.54 12.56 6.51
CA ARG A 36 14.17 13.63 5.72
C ARG A 36 13.32 14.05 4.52
N CYS A 37 12.51 13.14 4.01
CA CYS A 37 11.59 13.39 2.93
C CYS A 37 10.16 13.03 3.35
N ASP A 38 9.24 13.97 3.12
CA ASP A 38 7.83 13.73 3.35
C ASP A 38 7.29 12.63 2.42
N PRO A 39 6.22 11.92 2.84
CA PRO A 39 5.60 10.94 1.97
C PRO A 39 5.10 11.56 0.68
N VAL A 40 5.36 10.90 -0.46
CA VAL A 40 4.90 11.38 -1.77
C VAL A 40 3.95 10.39 -2.41
N PHE A 41 2.91 10.92 -3.04
CA PHE A 41 1.90 10.13 -3.72
C PHE A 41 2.30 9.87 -5.17
N ALA A 42 2.14 8.62 -5.62
CA ALA A 42 2.41 8.24 -6.99
C ALA A 42 1.47 7.10 -7.46
N PRO A 43 1.11 7.10 -8.75
CA PRO A 43 0.49 5.94 -9.36
C PRO A 43 1.52 4.83 -9.61
N PHE A 44 1.08 3.59 -9.46
CA PHE A 44 1.87 2.39 -9.65
C PHE A 44 1.16 1.36 -10.53
N VAL A 45 1.96 0.63 -11.30
CA VAL A 45 1.57 -0.61 -11.98
C VAL A 45 2.33 -1.75 -11.34
N CYS A 46 1.63 -2.80 -10.93
CA CYS A 46 2.25 -4.04 -10.47
C CYS A 46 2.66 -4.89 -11.67
N SER A 47 3.92 -5.33 -11.69
CA SER A 47 4.43 -6.35 -12.60
C SER A 47 4.91 -7.54 -11.79
N ARG A 48 4.43 -8.74 -12.12
CA ARG A 48 4.86 -9.98 -11.47
C ARG A 48 6.03 -10.58 -12.26
N TYR A 49 7.15 -10.82 -11.59
CA TYR A 49 8.34 -11.43 -12.19
C TYR A 49 8.92 -12.47 -11.23
N ASN A 50 9.03 -13.73 -11.67
CA ASN A 50 9.58 -14.85 -10.89
C ASN A 50 9.04 -14.94 -9.46
N GLY A 51 7.73 -14.79 -9.27
CA GLY A 51 7.08 -14.83 -7.95
C GLY A 51 7.25 -13.58 -7.08
N SER A 52 7.98 -12.57 -7.56
CA SER A 52 8.12 -11.26 -6.92
C SER A 52 7.19 -10.24 -7.55
N ALA A 53 6.58 -9.37 -6.73
CA ALA A 53 5.81 -8.22 -7.20
C ALA A 53 6.72 -6.98 -7.29
N VAL A 54 6.77 -6.37 -8.46
CA VAL A 54 7.52 -5.15 -8.74
C VAL A 54 6.52 -4.04 -9.02
N PHE A 55 6.54 -2.98 -8.22
CA PHE A 55 5.71 -1.79 -8.44
C PHE A 55 6.49 -0.76 -9.25
N LEU A 56 5.99 -0.46 -10.45
CA LEU A 56 6.55 0.52 -11.36
C LEU A 56 5.73 1.80 -11.29
N GLY A 57 6.37 2.93 -10.98
CA GLY A 57 5.73 4.23 -10.88
C GLY A 57 6.59 5.32 -11.50
N HIS A 58 5.98 6.45 -11.82
CA HIS A 58 6.67 7.61 -12.36
C HIS A 58 6.59 8.77 -11.38
N LEU A 59 7.74 9.38 -11.11
CA LEU A 59 7.84 10.62 -10.35
C LEU A 59 8.23 11.76 -11.30
N VAL A 60 7.65 12.94 -11.10
CA VAL A 60 8.07 14.15 -11.80
C VAL A 60 9.49 14.54 -11.39
N ARG A 61 10.25 15.17 -12.28
CA ARG A 61 11.66 15.53 -12.04
C ARG A 61 11.88 16.46 -10.84
N SER A 62 10.90 17.29 -10.51
CA SER A 62 10.93 18.19 -9.36
C SER A 62 10.56 17.52 -8.04
N ASN A 63 10.35 16.20 -8.04
CA ASN A 63 9.96 15.49 -6.83
C ASN A 63 11.16 15.35 -5.88
N PRO A 64 11.05 15.78 -4.60
CA PRO A 64 12.16 15.76 -3.65
C PRO A 64 12.68 14.35 -3.38
N LEU A 65 11.86 13.31 -3.56
CA LEU A 65 12.33 11.92 -3.45
C LEU A 65 13.43 11.57 -4.45
N LEU A 66 13.51 12.25 -5.59
CA LEU A 66 14.55 11.98 -6.58
C LEU A 66 15.94 12.40 -6.08
N GLU A 67 16.01 13.42 -5.22
CA GLU A 67 17.25 13.84 -4.56
C GLU A 67 17.62 12.85 -3.44
N CYS A 68 16.62 12.30 -2.77
CA CYS A 68 16.78 11.29 -1.72
C CYS A 68 16.93 9.85 -2.24
N CYS A 69 16.80 9.61 -3.54
CA CYS A 69 16.98 8.30 -4.16
C CYS A 69 18.41 8.18 -4.72
N PRO A 70 19.39 7.70 -3.91
CA PRO A 70 20.77 7.55 -4.34
C PRO A 70 20.91 6.52 -5.48
N ALA A 71 22.15 6.33 -5.95
CA ALA A 71 22.49 5.21 -6.83
C ALA A 71 22.17 3.83 -6.23
N THR A 72 21.97 3.77 -4.90
CA THR A 72 21.58 2.57 -4.16
C THR A 72 20.06 2.51 -3.94
N PRO A 73 19.48 1.30 -3.80
CA PRO A 73 18.06 1.15 -3.50
C PRO A 73 17.69 1.81 -2.17
N LEU A 74 16.63 2.61 -2.15
CA LEU A 74 16.11 3.26 -0.96
C LEU A 74 15.02 2.39 -0.32
N PRO A 75 15.18 1.91 0.92
CA PRO A 75 14.12 1.22 1.63
C PRO A 75 12.93 2.15 1.87
N CYS A 76 11.72 1.70 1.55
CA CYS A 76 10.51 2.48 1.72
C CYS A 76 9.30 1.59 2.06
N ARG A 77 8.24 2.20 2.58
CA ARG A 77 6.92 1.60 2.71
C ARG A 77 5.99 2.18 1.65
N LEU A 78 5.30 1.32 0.92
CA LEU A 78 4.19 1.71 0.07
C LEU A 78 2.89 1.53 0.85
N VAL A 79 2.04 2.54 0.85
CA VAL A 79 0.71 2.49 1.48
C VAL A 79 -0.36 2.74 0.42
N PHE A 80 -1.14 1.71 0.15
CA PHE A 80 -2.30 1.75 -0.74
C PHE A 80 -3.54 1.88 0.12
N GLN A 81 -4.32 2.93 -0.12
CA GLN A 81 -5.55 3.19 0.60
C GLN A 81 -6.72 3.04 -0.36
N ALA A 82 -7.42 1.91 -0.27
CA ALA A 82 -8.74 1.80 -0.89
C ALA A 82 -9.70 2.77 -0.18
N ALA A 83 -10.64 3.36 -0.91
CA ALA A 83 -11.60 4.27 -0.30
C ALA A 83 -12.41 3.55 0.79
N ASP A 84 -12.37 4.06 2.01
CA ASP A 84 -13.01 3.46 3.17
C ASP A 84 -14.42 4.01 3.42
N GLY A 85 -15.36 3.10 3.71
CA GLY A 85 -16.62 3.39 4.39
C GLY A 85 -16.53 2.97 5.86
N TYR A 86 -16.97 3.81 6.79
CA TYR A 86 -17.03 3.48 8.22
C TYR A 86 -18.06 2.36 8.47
N ILE A 87 -17.61 1.21 9.01
CA ILE A 87 -18.53 0.18 9.51
C ILE A 87 -18.67 0.33 11.03
N SER A 88 -19.88 0.67 11.48
CA SER A 88 -20.18 0.78 12.90
C SER A 88 -20.13 -0.58 13.61
N PRO A 89 -19.48 -0.68 14.79
CA PRO A 89 -19.49 -1.88 15.63
C PRO A 89 -20.89 -2.40 16.02
N SER A 90 -21.92 -1.55 15.92
CA SER A 90 -23.32 -1.94 16.18
C SER A 90 -23.91 -2.88 15.12
N VAL A 91 -23.32 -2.92 13.91
CA VAL A 91 -23.80 -3.75 12.79
C VAL A 91 -23.42 -5.23 12.99
N THR A 92 -22.25 -5.50 13.59
CA THR A 92 -21.76 -6.87 13.80
C THR A 92 -22.37 -7.58 15.02
N ARG A 93 -22.96 -6.83 15.97
CA ARG A 93 -23.54 -7.40 17.20
C ARG A 93 -24.91 -8.08 16.99
N LYS A 94 -25.69 -7.72 15.97
CA LYS A 94 -27.08 -8.16 15.84
C LYS A 94 -27.36 -9.27 14.84
N ASN A 95 -26.50 -9.58 13.87
CA ASN A 95 -26.86 -10.55 12.82
C ASN A 95 -25.68 -11.40 12.35
N ARG A 96 -25.49 -12.59 12.95
CA ARG A 96 -24.58 -13.64 12.44
C ARG A 96 -24.94 -14.10 11.01
N LYS A 97 -26.18 -13.91 10.55
CA LYS A 97 -26.60 -14.20 9.15
C LYS A 97 -26.34 -13.05 8.16
N ALA A 98 -26.32 -11.79 8.61
CA ALA A 98 -26.09 -10.65 7.71
C ALA A 98 -24.59 -10.42 7.44
N ALA A 99 -23.71 -10.86 8.35
CA ALA A 99 -22.26 -10.81 8.16
C ALA A 99 -21.77 -11.56 6.90
N ARG A 100 -22.54 -12.54 6.39
CA ARG A 100 -22.24 -13.28 5.16
C ARG A 100 -22.70 -12.56 3.88
N SER A 101 -23.56 -11.55 4.00
CA SER A 101 -24.16 -10.83 2.85
C SER A 101 -23.51 -9.49 2.54
N TYR A 102 -22.59 -9.03 3.39
CA TYR A 102 -21.72 -7.91 3.05
C TYR A 102 -20.55 -8.46 2.23
N ARG A 103 -20.41 -8.01 0.98
CA ARG A 103 -19.14 -8.18 0.27
C ARG A 103 -18.06 -7.50 1.12
N PRO A 104 -16.89 -8.12 1.34
CA PRO A 104 -15.81 -7.49 2.10
C PRO A 104 -15.30 -6.28 1.29
N GLY A 105 -15.93 -5.13 1.51
CA GLY A 105 -15.60 -3.85 0.89
C GLY A 105 -14.93 -2.88 1.88
N THR A 106 -14.63 -3.31 3.09
CA THR A 106 -13.60 -2.67 3.92
C THR A 106 -12.27 -3.31 3.58
N MET A 107 -11.66 -2.84 2.49
CA MET A 107 -10.25 -3.09 2.24
C MET A 107 -9.47 -2.18 3.17
N SER A 108 -9.04 -2.71 4.32
CA SER A 108 -8.06 -2.04 5.17
C SER A 108 -6.89 -1.56 4.32
N PRO A 109 -6.28 -0.40 4.60
CA PRO A 109 -5.12 0.05 3.83
C PRO A 109 -4.03 -1.04 3.84
N ALA A 110 -3.61 -1.49 2.65
CA ALA A 110 -2.48 -2.38 2.52
C ALA A 110 -1.21 -1.56 2.62
N SER A 111 -0.27 -2.08 3.38
CA SER A 111 1.08 -1.55 3.36
C SER A 111 2.08 -2.65 3.13
N SER A 112 3.04 -2.40 2.25
CA SER A 112 4.12 -3.33 1.94
C SER A 112 5.47 -2.64 2.06
N TRP A 113 6.46 -3.40 2.52
CA TRP A 113 7.86 -2.97 2.51
C TRP A 113 8.45 -3.20 1.14
N ALA A 114 9.15 -2.20 0.61
CA ALA A 114 9.72 -2.20 -0.73
C ALA A 114 11.10 -1.56 -0.73
N HIS A 115 11.84 -1.82 -1.82
CA HIS A 115 13.08 -1.10 -2.13
C HIS A 115 12.85 -0.30 -3.39
N LEU A 116 12.81 1.03 -3.27
CA LEU A 116 12.68 1.94 -4.40
C LEU A 116 14.01 2.00 -5.15
N ARG A 117 13.95 1.89 -6.48
CA ARG A 117 15.10 2.06 -7.37
C ARG A 117 14.70 2.93 -8.54
N LYS A 118 15.61 3.81 -8.95
CA LYS A 118 15.47 4.53 -10.22
C LYS A 118 15.66 3.54 -11.36
N SER A 119 14.71 3.49 -12.29
CA SER A 119 14.90 2.73 -13.53
C SER A 119 16.01 3.39 -14.37
N PRO A 120 16.89 2.62 -15.02
CA PRO A 120 17.83 3.19 -15.96
C PRO A 120 17.04 3.92 -17.06
N THR A 121 17.39 5.18 -17.30
CA THR A 121 16.83 5.92 -18.43
C THR A 121 17.34 5.24 -19.70
N ARG A 122 16.44 4.83 -20.60
CA ARG A 122 16.86 4.49 -21.96
C ARG A 122 17.36 5.78 -22.60
N SER A 123 18.68 5.87 -22.77
CA SER A 123 19.36 6.83 -23.64
C SER A 123 19.05 6.54 -25.10
#